data_AF-A0A9D8FL56-F1
#
_entry.id   AF-A0A9D8FL56-F1
#
_cell.length_a   1.000
_cell.length_b   1.000
_cell.length_c   1.000
_cell.angle_alpha   90.00
_cell.angle_beta   90.00
_cell.angle_gamma   90.00
#
_symmetry.space_group_name_H-M   'P 1'
#
loop_
_entity.id
_entity.type
_entity.pdbx_description
1 polymer ?
#
loop_
_entity_poly.entity_id
_entity_poly.type
_entity_poly.pdbx_seq_one_letter_code
_entity_poly.pdbx_strand_id
1 'polypeptide(L)' 'MGNDSDHFFEKSLNQFQRFVRQSGPAAGAAYTLMGAILFLGALGFFLDQYFNTSPVLLLLGLGLGIVVGFYELAKTIFKK' A
#
# COMPACT_ATOMS: atom_id res chain seq x y z
N MET A 1 -36.84 22.96 -16.13
CA MET A 1 -36.07 22.83 -14.86
C MET A 1 -35.11 21.63 -14.93
N GLY A 2 -34.34 21.46 -16.03
CA GLY A 2 -33.43 20.31 -16.21
C GLY A 2 -31.93 20.68 -16.29
N ASN A 3 -31.61 21.96 -16.45
CA ASN A 3 -30.24 22.40 -16.77
C ASN A 3 -29.32 22.52 -15.54
N ASP A 4 -29.90 22.72 -14.34
CA ASP A 4 -29.11 22.92 -13.12
C ASP A 4 -28.53 21.59 -12.60
N SER A 5 -29.35 20.52 -12.60
CA SER A 5 -28.98 19.18 -12.13
C SER A 5 -27.81 18.58 -12.91
N ASP A 6 -27.79 18.77 -14.23
CA ASP A 6 -26.74 18.24 -15.10
C ASP A 6 -25.39 18.91 -14.80
N HIS A 7 -25.42 20.22 -14.57
CA HIS A 7 -24.25 21.03 -14.25
C HIS A 7 -23.68 20.72 -12.85
N PHE A 8 -24.54 20.40 -11.87
CA PHE A 8 -24.10 19.91 -10.55
C PHE A 8 -23.47 18.51 -10.63
N PHE A 9 -24.03 17.62 -11.45
CA PHE A 9 -23.48 16.29 -11.67
C PHE A 9 -22.11 16.35 -12.35
N GLU A 10 -21.96 17.14 -13.41
CA GLU A 10 -20.66 17.31 -14.10
C GLU A 10 -19.57 17.86 -13.19
N LYS A 11 -19.90 18.82 -12.31
CA LYS A 11 -18.94 19.34 -11.33
C LYS A 11 -18.54 18.29 -10.30
N SER A 12 -19.52 17.56 -9.77
CA SER A 12 -19.28 16.48 -8.80
C SER A 12 -18.42 15.36 -9.41
N LEU A 13 -18.69 14.95 -10.65
CA LEU A 13 -17.89 13.94 -11.35
C LEU A 13 -16.48 14.42 -11.66
N ASN A 14 -16.30 15.68 -12.08
CA ASN A 14 -14.98 16.26 -12.28
C ASN A 14 -14.17 16.35 -10.97
N GLN A 15 -14.81 16.69 -9.85
CA GLN A 15 -14.18 16.69 -8.54
C GLN A 15 -13.82 15.27 -8.10
N PHE A 16 -14.74 14.30 -8.26
CA PHE A 16 -14.47 12.89 -7.97
C PHE A 16 -13.31 12.36 -8.82
N GLN A 17 -13.26 12.68 -10.12
CA GLN A 17 -12.15 12.32 -10.99
C GLN A 17 -10.82 12.93 -10.54
N ARG A 18 -10.81 14.18 -10.08
CA ARG A 18 -9.62 14.80 -9.49
C ARG A 18 -9.16 14.05 -8.25
N PHE A 19 -10.07 13.69 -7.35
CA PHE A 19 -9.75 12.88 -6.17
C PHE A 19 -9.24 11.49 -6.56
N VAL A 20 -9.90 10.79 -7.48
CA VAL A 20 -9.48 9.45 -7.95
C VAL A 20 -8.12 9.51 -8.63
N ARG A 21 -7.86 10.51 -9.47
CA ARG A 21 -6.58 10.68 -10.17
C ARG A 21 -5.45 11.08 -9.22
N GLN A 22 -5.77 11.79 -8.15
CA GLN A 22 -4.83 12.15 -7.08
C GLN A 22 -4.60 10.98 -6.10
N SER A 23 -5.60 10.12 -5.90
CA SER A 23 -5.53 8.93 -5.05
C SER A 23 -4.97 7.68 -5.76
N GLY A 24 -4.96 7.65 -7.09
CA GLY A 24 -4.41 6.53 -7.88
C GLY A 24 -2.96 6.16 -7.51
N PRO A 25 -2.03 7.12 -7.42
CA PRO A 25 -0.66 6.86 -6.97
C PRO A 25 -0.58 6.37 -5.52
N ALA A 26 -1.44 6.90 -4.64
CA ALA A 26 -1.49 6.51 -3.23
C ALA A 26 -2.05 5.08 -3.04
N ALA A 27 -3.07 4.71 -3.81
CA ALA A 27 -3.63 3.36 -3.82
C ALA A 27 -2.58 2.33 -4.31
N GLY A 28 -1.85 2.65 -5.39
CA GLY A 28 -0.76 1.80 -5.88
C GLY A 28 0.30 1.54 -4.80
N ALA A 29 0.74 2.60 -4.11
CA ALA A 29 1.72 2.48 -3.02
C ALA A 29 1.22 1.61 -1.86
N ALA A 30 -0.07 1.70 -1.50
CA ALA A 30 -0.67 0.91 -0.43
C ALA A 30 -0.70 -0.59 -0.78
N TYR A 31 -1.04 -0.94 -2.03
CA TYR A 31 -1.03 -2.35 -2.47
C TYR A 31 0.38 -2.93 -2.54
N THR A 32 1.39 -2.14 -2.96
CA THR A 32 2.79 -2.57 -2.95
C THR A 32 3.28 -2.83 -1.52
N LEU A 33 3.00 -1.91 -0.60
CA LEU A 33 3.34 -2.08 0.82
C LEU A 33 2.70 -3.33 1.41
N MET A 34 1.40 -3.53 1.16
CA MET A 34 0.66 -4.68 1.65
C MET A 34 1.24 -5.99 1.09
N GLY A 35 1.59 -6.01 -0.20
CA GLY A 35 2.26 -7.13 -0.84
C GLY A 35 3.62 -7.44 -0.22
N ALA A 36 4.44 -6.42 0.05
CA ALA A 36 5.76 -6.60 0.65
C ALA A 36 5.69 -7.14 2.07
N ILE A 37 4.80 -6.59 2.92
CA ILE A 37 4.60 -7.06 4.29
C ILE A 37 4.15 -8.53 4.30
N LEU A 38 3.17 -8.88 3.45
CA LEU A 38 2.67 -10.25 3.36
C LEU A 38 3.75 -11.20 2.83
N PHE A 39 4.51 -10.80 1.81
CA PHE A 39 5.55 -11.64 1.21
C PHE A 39 6.71 -11.88 2.18
N LEU A 40 7.28 -10.81 2.76
CA LEU A 40 8.39 -10.93 3.71
C LEU A 40 7.97 -11.58 5.02
N GLY A 41 6.77 -11.27 5.52
CA GLY A 41 6.20 -11.91 6.70
C GLY A 41 5.99 -13.41 6.52
N ALA A 42 5.40 -13.83 5.38
CA ALA A 42 5.22 -15.24 5.06
C ALA A 42 6.56 -15.97 4.87
N LEU A 43 7.53 -15.34 4.20
CA LEU A 43 8.86 -15.92 4.01
C LEU A 43 9.59 -16.11 5.35
N GLY A 44 9.52 -15.12 6.24
CA GLY A 44 10.09 -15.19 7.58
C GLY A 44 9.45 -16.29 8.45
N PHE A 45 8.12 -16.42 8.39
CA PHE A 45 7.39 -17.48 9.09
C PHE A 45 7.80 -18.88 8.60
N PHE A 46 7.93 -19.07 7.28
CA PHE A 46 8.30 -20.35 6.70
C PHE A 46 9.75 -20.77 7.07
N LEU A 47 10.65 -19.79 7.13
CA LEU A 47 12.04 -20.00 7.55
C LEU A 47 12.16 -20.31 9.06
N ASP A 48 11.40 -19.63 9.92
CA ASP A 48 11.35 -19.88 11.38
C ASP A 48 10.88 -21.32 11.66
N GLN A 49 9.86 -21.78 10.93
CA GLN A 49 9.34 -23.16 11.00
C GLN A 49 10.39 -24.20 10.55
N TYR A 50 11.20 -23.89 9.54
CA TYR A 50 12.21 -24.82 9.00
C TYR A 50 13.44 -24.95 9.93
N PHE A 51 13.82 -23.85 10.59
CA PHE A 51 15.03 -23.81 11.43
C PHE A 51 14.79 -24.16 12.91
N ASN A 52 13.54 -24.39 13.36
CA ASN A 52 13.19 -24.70 14.77
C ASN A 52 13.79 -23.71 15.78
N THR A 53 14.15 -22.51 15.32
CA THR A 53 14.69 -21.46 16.17
C THR A 53 13.50 -20.77 16.80
N SER A 54 13.45 -20.69 18.14
CA SER A 54 12.49 -19.86 18.91
C SER A 54 12.30 -18.49 18.21
N PRO A 55 11.17 -17.75 18.37
CA PRO A 55 10.52 -16.87 17.38
C PRO A 55 11.31 -15.60 16.99
N VAL A 56 12.60 -15.78 16.69
CA VAL A 56 13.64 -14.79 16.46
C VAL A 56 13.71 -14.51 14.97
N LEU A 57 13.56 -15.53 14.11
CA LEU A 57 13.42 -15.33 12.66
C LEU A 57 12.06 -14.71 12.33
N LEU A 58 11.02 -15.05 13.10
CA LEU A 58 9.73 -14.34 13.05
C LEU A 58 9.88 -12.85 13.41
N LEU A 59 10.52 -12.52 14.53
CA LEU A 59 10.78 -11.13 14.94
C LEU A 59 11.68 -10.37 13.95
N LEU A 60 12.73 -11.01 13.44
CA LEU A 60 13.61 -10.43 12.41
C LEU A 60 12.88 -10.23 11.08
N GLY A 61 12.06 -11.19 10.66
CA GLY A 61 11.26 -11.11 9.44
C GLY A 61 10.18 -10.01 9.54
N LEU A 62 9.59 -9.83 10.72
CA LEU A 62 8.61 -8.78 10.98
C LEU A 62 9.30 -7.41 11.05
N GLY A 63 10.46 -7.31 11.70
CA GLY A 63 11.29 -6.10 11.70
C GLY A 63 11.77 -5.70 10.30
N LEU A 64 12.28 -6.67 9.53
CA LEU A 64 12.66 -6.45 8.13
C LEU A 64 11.45 -6.12 7.26
N GLY A 65 10.30 -6.76 7.45
CA GLY A 65 9.07 -6.46 6.73
C GLY A 65 8.60 -5.02 6.96
N ILE A 66 8.72 -4.52 8.21
CA ILE A 66 8.46 -3.13 8.54
C ILE A 66 9.47 -2.22 7.83
N VAL A 67 10.77 -2.47 7.98
CA VAL A 67 11.83 -1.62 7.38
C VAL A 67 11.72 -1.57 5.86
N VAL A 68 11.51 -2.72 5.21
CA VAL A 68 11.33 -2.82 3.76
C VAL A 68 10.03 -2.16 3.33
N GLY A 69 8.93 -2.35 4.06
CA GLY A 69 7.66 -1.67 3.77
C GLY A 69 7.77 -0.15 3.84
N PHE A 70 8.41 0.38 4.90
CA PHE A 70 8.68 1.82 5.00
C PHE A 70 9.64 2.31 3.92
N TYR A 71 10.63 1.50 3.52
CA TYR A 71 11.54 1.84 2.42
C TYR A 71 10.81 1.91 1.07
N GLU A 72 9.90 0.99 0.79
CA GLU A 72 9.11 0.98 -0.44
C GLU A 72 8.11 2.15 -0.51
N LEU A 73 7.46 2.46 0.61
CA LEU A 73 6.67 3.68 0.77
C LEU A 73 7.51 4.93 0.49
N ALA A 74 8.64 5.09 1.18
CA ALA A 74 9.53 6.22 0.99
C ALA A 74 9.98 6.33 -0.46
N LYS A 75 10.37 5.22 -1.09
CA LYS A 75 10.79 5.19 -2.49
C LYS A 75 9.67 5.53 -3.47
N THR A 76 8.44 5.11 -3.20
CA THR A 76 7.27 5.43 -4.04
C THR A 76 6.86 6.89 -3.91
N ILE A 77 7.02 7.47 -2.72
CA ILE A 77 6.72 8.89 -2.45
C ILE A 77 7.85 9.79 -2.98
N PHE A 78 9.12 9.38 -2.86
CA PHE A 78 10.28 10.16 -3.31
C PHE A 78 10.59 10.01 -4.80
N LYS A 79 10.21 8.90 -5.43
CA LYS A 79 10.37 8.72 -6.87
C LYS A 79 9.17 9.35 -7.59
N LYS A 80 9.18 10.68 -7.61
CA LYS A 80 8.37 11.49 -8.51
C LYS A 80 8.84 11.31 -9.96
#